data_AF-A0A1F4AD72-F1
#
_entry.id   AF-A0A1F4AD72-F1
#
_cell.length_a   1.000
_cell.length_b   1.000
_cell.length_c   1.000
_cell.angle_alpha   90.00
_cell.angle_beta   90.00
_cell.angle_gamma   90.00
#
_symmetry.space_group_name_H-M   'P 1'
#
loop_
_entity.id
_entity.type
_entity.pdbx_description
1 polymer ?
#
loop_
_entity_poly.entity_id
_entity_poly.type
_entity_poly.pdbx_seq_one_letter_code
_entity_poly.pdbx_strand_id
1 'polypeptide(L)'
;MLLALPALWYIGGAGAGPAWYHEVIADLAELSALDVRWEREALRTLNDLAPGPAGDPAASHAGATKRLEAAARDIQSPALQRSLPDVVRAFTEKAELVARFEKANAASRSALRDALAMEAEVAGLLREAWRDAPDRQRLVAADNVVTQLLADAQRYYFVPAESTRKNLEASTADLRGAAEALPSTLKPAAARLERHVADLLRARPQEQVYFDRVRLHDAGPRVATLTRELRRELDQNQLQRDRHRAYLAAYFCALLVLAAYLAARLTRRELAVREITARATSAAGSEGLPVEPILPPPSGTAHSP
;
A
#
# COMPACT_ATOMS: atom_id res chain seq x y z
N MET A 1 15.93 17.33 45.41
CA MET A 1 16.04 17.51 43.94
C MET A 1 16.38 16.20 43.22
N LEU A 2 15.68 15.08 43.49
CA LEU A 2 15.91 13.78 42.82
C LEU A 2 14.65 13.21 42.13
N LEU A 3 13.54 13.97 42.10
CA LEU A 3 12.25 13.54 41.55
C LEU A 3 11.97 14.03 40.11
N ALA A 4 12.88 14.79 39.48
CA ALA A 4 12.65 15.38 38.16
C ALA A 4 13.10 14.50 36.98
N LEU A 5 13.95 13.49 37.21
CA LEU A 5 14.50 12.64 36.14
C LEU A 5 13.51 11.67 35.47
N PRO A 6 12.52 11.05 36.14
CA PRO A 6 11.58 10.16 35.45
C PRO A 6 10.54 10.92 34.62
N ALA A 7 10.20 12.17 34.99
CA ALA A 7 9.26 12.99 34.23
C ALA A 7 9.84 13.44 32.87
N LEU A 8 11.14 13.71 32.81
CA LEU A 8 11.82 14.11 31.57
C LEU A 8 11.95 12.93 30.59
N TRP A 9 12.11 11.70 31.10
CA TRP A 9 12.15 10.50 30.27
C TRP A 9 10.76 10.12 29.72
N TYR A 10 9.69 10.40 30.46
CA TYR A 10 8.32 10.14 30.04
C TYR A 10 7.83 11.06 28.90
N ILE A 11 8.44 12.24 28.74
CA ILE A 11 8.15 13.16 27.62
C ILE A 11 8.96 12.76 26.37
N GLY A 12 10.20 12.27 26.53
CA GLY A 12 11.03 11.78 25.43
C GLY A 12 10.61 10.41 24.89
N GLY A 13 9.95 9.59 25.71
CA GLY A 13 9.42 8.26 25.36
C GLY A 13 8.04 8.30 24.69
N ALA A 14 7.65 9.41 24.06
CA ALA A 14 6.49 9.49 23.18
C ALA A 14 6.75 8.65 21.93
N GLY A 15 6.74 7.32 22.09
CA GLY A 15 6.78 6.37 21.00
C GLY A 15 5.72 6.76 20.00
N ALA A 16 6.17 7.07 18.79
CA ALA A 16 5.44 7.29 17.56
C ALA A 16 3.95 7.68 17.81
N GLY A 17 3.64 8.98 17.73
CA GLY A 17 2.30 9.52 18.02
C GLY A 17 1.21 9.13 16.99
N PRO A 18 -0.06 9.55 17.13
CA PRO A 18 -1.14 9.22 16.19
C PRO A 18 -0.83 9.53 14.71
N ALA A 19 0.07 10.49 14.45
CA ALA A 19 0.44 10.94 13.11
C ALA A 19 1.03 9.84 12.20
N TRP A 20 2.03 9.07 12.66
CA TRP A 20 2.64 8.03 11.82
C TRP A 20 1.64 6.93 11.47
N TYR A 21 0.69 6.63 12.37
CA TYR A 21 -0.31 5.61 12.12
C TYR A 21 -1.21 6.04 10.96
N HIS A 22 -1.60 7.32 10.92
CA HIS A 22 -2.33 7.87 9.78
C HIS A 22 -1.52 7.78 8.48
N GLU A 23 -0.21 8.02 8.52
CA GLU A 23 0.68 7.89 7.36
C GLU A 23 0.76 6.44 6.86
N VAL A 24 1.02 5.47 7.74
CA VAL A 24 1.08 4.05 7.38
C VAL A 24 -0.25 3.54 6.83
N ILE A 25 -1.37 3.94 7.44
CA ILE A 25 -2.70 3.58 6.92
C ILE A 25 -2.96 4.23 5.56
N ALA A 26 -2.51 5.47 5.34
CA ALA A 26 -2.63 6.13 4.05
C ALA A 26 -1.78 5.42 2.98
N ASP A 27 -0.55 5.02 3.29
CA ASP A 27 0.30 4.25 2.38
C ASP A 27 -0.29 2.87 2.06
N LEU A 28 -0.87 2.18 3.06
CA LEU A 28 -1.58 0.92 2.83
C LEU A 28 -2.83 1.11 1.96
N ALA A 29 -3.58 2.20 2.16
CA ALA A 29 -4.72 2.53 1.33
C ALA A 29 -4.29 2.87 -0.11
N GLU A 30 -3.15 3.55 -0.28
CA GLU A 30 -2.55 3.78 -1.59
C GLU A 30 -2.22 2.46 -2.29
N LEU A 31 -1.55 1.52 -1.62
CA LEU A 31 -1.28 0.18 -2.17
C LEU A 31 -2.57 -0.53 -2.62
N SER A 32 -3.62 -0.50 -1.79
CA SER A 32 -4.92 -1.08 -2.17
C SER A 32 -5.54 -0.36 -3.37
N ALA A 33 -5.36 0.94 -3.51
CA ALA A 33 -5.86 1.69 -4.67
C ALA A 33 -5.03 1.40 -5.94
N LEU A 34 -3.72 1.16 -5.81
CA LEU A 34 -2.87 0.70 -6.91
C LEU A 34 -3.37 -0.63 -7.48
N ASP A 35 -3.71 -1.56 -6.58
CA ASP A 35 -4.21 -2.90 -6.91
C ASP A 35 -5.46 -2.84 -7.81
N VAL A 36 -6.48 -2.11 -7.36
CA VAL A 36 -7.73 -1.89 -8.10
C VAL A 36 -7.47 -1.16 -9.43
N ARG A 37 -6.52 -0.22 -9.45
CA ARG A 37 -6.17 0.51 -10.67
C ARG A 37 -5.55 -0.40 -11.72
N TRP A 38 -4.63 -1.29 -11.33
CA TRP A 38 -4.03 -2.24 -12.26
C TRP A 38 -5.06 -3.20 -12.85
N GLU A 39 -6.00 -3.70 -12.04
CA GLU A 39 -7.06 -4.57 -12.56
C GLU A 39 -7.97 -3.85 -13.55
N ARG A 40 -8.34 -2.61 -13.26
CA ARG A 40 -9.14 -1.80 -14.17
C ARG A 40 -8.41 -1.50 -15.47
N GLU A 41 -7.12 -1.18 -15.38
CA GLU A 41 -6.30 -0.91 -16.57
C GLU A 41 -6.07 -2.19 -17.40
N ALA A 42 -5.88 -3.34 -16.75
CA ALA A 42 -5.81 -4.62 -17.44
C ALA A 42 -7.11 -4.94 -18.21
N LEU A 43 -8.28 -4.69 -17.59
CA LEU A 43 -9.58 -4.84 -18.24
C LEU A 43 -9.79 -3.85 -19.39
N ARG A 44 -9.34 -2.60 -19.22
CA ARG A 44 -9.43 -1.57 -20.25
C ARG A 44 -8.57 -1.93 -21.46
N THR A 45 -7.30 -2.24 -21.23
CA THR A 45 -6.33 -2.54 -22.29
C THR A 45 -6.64 -3.82 -23.06
N LEU A 46 -7.40 -4.75 -22.48
CA LEU A 46 -7.88 -5.96 -23.15
C LEU A 46 -8.85 -5.65 -24.31
N ASN A 47 -9.69 -4.62 -24.14
CA ASN A 47 -10.73 -4.25 -25.10
C ASN A 47 -10.31 -3.12 -26.04
N ASP A 48 -9.18 -2.46 -25.77
CA ASP A 48 -8.72 -1.29 -26.51
C ASP A 48 -7.56 -1.62 -27.46
N LEU A 49 -7.75 -1.31 -28.75
CA LEU A 49 -6.73 -1.42 -29.80
C LEU A 49 -5.76 -0.22 -29.81
N ALA A 50 -6.09 0.87 -29.12
CA ALA A 50 -5.27 2.07 -29.00
C ALA A 50 -5.27 2.59 -27.56
N PRO A 51 -4.71 1.81 -26.61
CA PRO A 51 -4.66 2.26 -25.23
C PRO A 51 -3.84 3.55 -25.09
N GLY A 52 -4.23 4.39 -24.13
CA GLY A 52 -3.42 5.53 -23.72
C GLY A 52 -2.09 5.09 -23.10
N PRO A 53 -1.19 6.04 -22.77
CA PRO A 53 0.06 5.71 -22.11
C PRO A 53 -0.22 5.02 -20.77
N ALA A 54 0.21 3.77 -20.64
CA ALA A 54 0.23 3.06 -19.36
C ALA A 54 1.36 3.63 -18.49
N GLY A 55 1.06 3.93 -17.23
CA GLY A 55 2.10 4.27 -16.25
C GLY A 55 2.83 3.01 -15.81
N ASP A 56 4.12 3.13 -15.44
CA ASP A 56 4.92 1.99 -14.99
C ASP A 56 4.40 1.42 -13.66
N PRO A 57 3.85 0.19 -13.64
CA PRO A 57 3.36 -0.44 -12.41
C PRO A 57 4.50 -0.66 -11.40
N ALA A 58 5.72 -0.94 -11.87
CA ALA A 58 6.87 -1.16 -10.99
C ALA A 58 7.26 0.13 -10.24
N ALA A 59 7.35 1.26 -10.95
CA ALA A 59 7.64 2.55 -10.34
C ALA A 59 6.55 2.97 -9.33
N SER A 60 5.27 2.71 -9.64
CA SER A 60 4.15 3.16 -8.80
C SER A 60 4.09 2.48 -7.43
N HIS A 61 4.41 1.19 -7.31
CA HIS A 61 4.41 0.49 -6.01
C HIS A 61 5.69 0.72 -5.22
N ALA A 62 6.84 0.88 -5.89
CA ALA A 62 8.14 1.05 -5.24
C ALA A 62 8.19 2.27 -4.31
N GLY A 63 7.47 3.34 -4.66
CA GLY A 63 7.35 4.53 -3.80
C GLY A 63 6.63 4.23 -2.47
N ALA A 64 5.46 3.58 -2.55
CA ALA A 64 4.66 3.25 -1.38
C ALA A 64 5.33 2.18 -0.49
N THR A 65 5.94 1.15 -1.09
CA THR A 65 6.66 0.12 -0.32
C THR A 65 7.87 0.71 0.41
N LYS A 66 8.63 1.60 -0.24
CA LYS A 66 9.78 2.26 0.41
C LYS A 66 9.36 3.12 1.61
N ARG A 67 8.23 3.82 1.54
CA ARG A 67 7.70 4.59 2.68
C ARG A 67 7.25 3.69 3.82
N LEU A 68 6.56 2.59 3.51
CA LEU A 68 6.17 1.59 4.51
C LEU A 68 7.37 0.91 5.17
N GLU A 69 8.41 0.59 4.40
CA GLU A 69 9.64 0.01 4.95
C GLU A 69 10.40 0.98 5.84
N ALA A 70 10.45 2.26 5.48
CA ALA A 70 11.03 3.30 6.32
C ALA A 70 10.23 3.41 7.64
N ALA A 71 8.91 3.49 7.55
CA ALA A 71 8.04 3.50 8.71
C ALA A 71 8.24 2.26 9.60
N ALA A 72 8.39 1.07 9.01
CA ALA A 72 8.62 -0.16 9.77
C ALA A 72 9.96 -0.22 10.50
N ARG A 73 10.97 0.54 10.06
CA ARG A 73 12.26 0.65 10.76
C ARG A 73 12.20 1.65 11.91
N ASP A 74 11.50 2.76 11.69
CA ASP A 74 11.36 3.82 12.68
C ASP A 74 10.38 3.43 13.79
N ILE A 75 9.41 2.58 13.48
CA ILE A 75 8.35 2.15 14.39
C ILE A 75 8.56 0.68 14.78
N GLN A 76 8.68 0.44 16.08
CA GLN A 76 8.77 -0.91 16.64
C GLN A 76 7.40 -1.62 16.71
N SER A 77 6.61 -1.60 15.63
CA SER A 77 5.34 -2.32 15.56
C SER A 77 5.58 -3.79 15.19
N PRO A 78 5.23 -4.75 16.07
CA PRO A 78 5.38 -6.16 15.76
C PRO A 78 4.48 -6.63 14.62
N ALA A 79 3.27 -6.05 14.48
CA ALA A 79 2.38 -6.38 13.37
C ALA A 79 3.03 -5.97 12.03
N LEU A 80 3.49 -4.73 11.94
CA LEU A 80 4.11 -4.21 10.72
C LEU A 80 5.37 -4.99 10.34
N GLN A 81 6.27 -5.26 11.29
CA GLN A 81 7.49 -6.03 11.03
C GLN A 81 7.22 -7.46 10.56
N ARG A 82 6.15 -8.09 11.07
CA ARG A 82 5.79 -9.46 10.72
C ARG A 82 5.16 -9.56 9.34
N SER A 83 4.17 -8.73 9.03
CA SER A 83 3.34 -8.91 7.84
C SER A 83 3.73 -8.03 6.65
N LEU A 84 4.51 -6.96 6.85
CA LEU A 84 4.95 -6.09 5.75
C LEU A 84 5.72 -6.86 4.66
N PRO A 85 6.66 -7.77 4.96
CA PRO A 85 7.37 -8.51 3.92
C PRO A 85 6.43 -9.33 3.01
N ASP A 86 5.37 -9.89 3.58
CA ASP A 86 4.37 -10.67 2.84
C ASP A 86 3.47 -9.80 1.95
N VAL A 87 3.19 -8.56 2.37
CA VAL A 87 2.49 -7.55 1.57
C VAL A 87 3.40 -7.09 0.43
N VAL A 88 4.63 -6.69 0.73
CA VAL A 88 5.60 -6.22 -0.28
C VAL A 88 5.81 -7.30 -1.34
N ARG A 89 6.07 -8.54 -0.95
CA ARG A 89 6.23 -9.66 -1.89
C ARG A 89 5.01 -9.83 -2.79
N ALA A 90 3.80 -9.81 -2.22
CA ALA A 90 2.58 -9.98 -3.01
C ALA A 90 2.39 -8.86 -4.05
N PHE A 91 2.72 -7.61 -3.71
CA PHE A 91 2.67 -6.49 -4.65
C PHE A 91 3.76 -6.56 -5.71
N THR A 92 4.98 -6.97 -5.36
CA THR A 92 6.06 -7.19 -6.33
C THR A 92 5.68 -8.27 -7.33
N GLU A 93 5.16 -9.42 -6.86
CA GLU A 93 4.67 -10.49 -7.71
C GLU A 93 3.53 -10.02 -8.63
N LYS A 94 2.58 -9.23 -8.12
CA LYS A 94 1.49 -8.66 -8.95
C LYS A 94 2.03 -7.68 -9.98
N ALA A 95 2.94 -6.79 -9.61
CA ALA A 95 3.54 -5.82 -10.52
C ALA A 95 4.29 -6.52 -11.67
N GLU A 96 5.02 -7.60 -11.38
CA GLU A 96 5.64 -8.44 -12.41
C GLU A 96 4.60 -9.09 -13.34
N LEU A 97 3.52 -9.62 -12.79
CA LEU A 97 2.44 -10.21 -13.58
C LEU A 97 1.77 -9.19 -14.50
N VAL A 98 1.51 -7.97 -14.00
CA VAL A 98 0.96 -6.85 -14.78
C VAL A 98 1.93 -6.48 -15.91
N ALA A 99 3.22 -6.33 -15.64
CA ALA A 99 4.21 -6.01 -16.67
C ALA A 99 4.31 -7.11 -17.75
N ARG A 100 4.23 -8.39 -17.35
CA ARG A 100 4.19 -9.52 -18.30
C ARG A 100 2.90 -9.53 -19.13
N PHE A 101 1.77 -9.24 -18.52
CA PHE A 101 0.49 -9.07 -19.21
C PHE A 101 0.57 -7.93 -20.23
N GLU A 102 1.04 -6.75 -19.85
CA GLU A 102 1.16 -5.59 -20.74
C GLU A 102 2.04 -5.91 -21.95
N LYS A 103 3.17 -6.59 -21.74
CA LYS A 103 4.04 -7.04 -22.83
C LYS A 103 3.35 -8.04 -23.76
N ALA A 104 2.63 -9.02 -23.20
CA ALA A 104 1.92 -10.03 -23.99
C ALA A 104 0.74 -9.42 -24.78
N ASN A 105 -0.01 -8.51 -24.15
CA ASN A 105 -1.08 -7.74 -24.78
C ASN A 105 -0.55 -6.82 -25.89
N ALA A 106 0.59 -6.16 -25.68
CA ALA A 106 1.23 -5.36 -26.72
C ALA A 106 1.62 -6.22 -27.94
N ALA A 107 2.17 -7.42 -27.72
CA ALA A 107 2.55 -8.33 -28.79
C ALA A 107 1.33 -8.84 -29.58
N SER A 108 0.27 -9.27 -28.90
CA SER A 108 -0.95 -9.77 -29.54
C SER A 108 -1.69 -8.67 -30.31
N ARG A 109 -1.76 -7.48 -29.74
CA ARG A 109 -2.32 -6.28 -30.38
C ARG A 109 -1.51 -5.89 -31.61
N SER A 110 -0.18 -5.89 -31.52
CA SER A 110 0.67 -5.60 -32.68
C SER A 110 0.39 -6.60 -33.79
N ALA A 111 0.38 -7.91 -33.48
CA ALA A 111 0.11 -8.95 -34.47
C ALA A 111 -1.25 -8.76 -35.16
N LEU A 112 -2.31 -8.41 -34.43
CA LEU A 112 -3.61 -8.10 -35.03
C LEU A 112 -3.56 -6.83 -35.89
N ARG A 113 -2.97 -5.74 -35.40
CA ARG A 113 -2.87 -4.49 -36.17
C ARG A 113 -2.07 -4.67 -37.45
N ASP A 114 -0.97 -5.40 -37.39
CA ASP A 114 -0.12 -5.70 -38.54
C ASP A 114 -0.88 -6.57 -39.54
N ALA A 115 -1.63 -7.58 -39.07
CA ALA A 115 -2.52 -8.37 -39.93
C ALA A 115 -3.60 -7.50 -40.61
N LEU A 116 -4.25 -6.59 -39.87
CA LEU A 116 -5.28 -5.70 -40.43
C LEU A 116 -4.70 -4.66 -41.39
N ALA A 117 -3.49 -4.16 -41.15
CA ALA A 117 -2.81 -3.25 -42.06
C ALA A 117 -2.53 -3.90 -43.44
N MET A 118 -2.40 -5.23 -43.49
CA MET A 118 -2.23 -5.96 -44.75
C MET A 118 -3.45 -5.87 -45.68
N GLU A 119 -4.65 -5.57 -45.17
CA GLU A 119 -5.87 -5.49 -45.99
C GLU A 119 -5.71 -4.48 -47.14
N ALA A 120 -5.23 -3.27 -46.82
CA ALA A 120 -5.02 -2.22 -47.81
C ALA A 120 -3.91 -2.58 -48.82
N GLU A 121 -2.85 -3.25 -48.34
CA GLU A 121 -1.75 -3.71 -49.18
C GLU A 121 -2.22 -4.80 -50.16
N VAL A 122 -2.90 -5.82 -49.66
CA VAL A 122 -3.46 -6.92 -50.47
C VAL A 122 -4.45 -6.39 -51.48
N ALA A 123 -5.34 -5.48 -51.10
CA ALA A 123 -6.29 -4.84 -52.02
C ALA A 123 -5.59 -3.99 -53.10
N GLY A 124 -4.44 -3.38 -52.79
CA GLY A 124 -3.62 -2.67 -53.78
C GLY A 124 -3.00 -3.62 -54.79
N LEU A 125 -2.36 -4.67 -54.31
CA LEU A 125 -1.72 -5.71 -55.13
C LEU A 125 -2.75 -6.49 -55.98
N LEU A 126 -3.96 -6.73 -55.45
CA LEU A 126 -5.05 -7.35 -56.21
C LEU A 126 -5.49 -6.46 -57.37
N ARG A 127 -5.66 -5.16 -57.14
CA ARG A 127 -6.06 -4.20 -58.19
C ARG A 127 -5.02 -4.12 -59.31
N GLU A 128 -3.74 -4.23 -58.98
CA GLU A 128 -2.66 -4.32 -59.95
C GLU A 128 -2.72 -5.65 -60.72
N ALA A 129 -2.82 -6.78 -60.01
CA ALA A 129 -2.96 -8.10 -60.64
C ALA A 129 -4.19 -8.21 -61.55
N TRP A 130 -5.29 -7.54 -61.23
CA TRP A 130 -6.51 -7.50 -62.06
C TRP A 130 -6.30 -6.90 -63.45
N ARG A 131 -5.30 -6.02 -63.62
CA ARG A 131 -4.98 -5.41 -64.94
C ARG A 131 -4.34 -6.42 -65.88
N ASP A 132 -3.55 -7.34 -65.33
CA ASP A 132 -2.69 -8.23 -66.09
C ASP A 132 -3.17 -9.70 -66.07
N ALA A 133 -4.12 -10.06 -65.20
CA ALA A 133 -4.52 -11.45 -64.99
C ALA A 133 -5.69 -11.90 -65.90
N PRO A 134 -5.55 -13.03 -66.61
CA PRO A 134 -6.63 -13.64 -67.38
C PRO A 134 -7.68 -14.33 -66.49
N ASP A 135 -7.33 -14.72 -65.26
CA ASP A 135 -8.17 -15.55 -64.39
C ASP A 135 -8.69 -14.78 -63.16
N ARG A 136 -9.66 -13.88 -63.42
CA ARG A 136 -10.26 -13.01 -62.40
C ARG A 136 -10.96 -13.76 -61.27
N GLN A 137 -11.52 -14.93 -61.57
CA GLN A 137 -12.27 -15.72 -60.60
C GLN A 137 -11.37 -16.22 -59.46
N ARG A 138 -10.11 -16.57 -59.76
CA ARG A 138 -9.13 -16.94 -58.73
C ARG A 138 -8.74 -15.77 -57.83
N LEU A 139 -8.62 -14.57 -58.38
CA LEU A 139 -8.30 -13.37 -57.59
C LEU A 139 -9.44 -13.01 -56.65
N VAL A 140 -10.69 -13.14 -57.09
CA VAL A 140 -11.87 -12.96 -56.22
C VAL A 140 -11.91 -14.01 -55.12
N ALA A 141 -11.61 -15.28 -55.43
CA ALA A 141 -11.54 -16.33 -54.42
C ALA A 141 -10.47 -16.04 -53.36
N ALA A 142 -9.28 -15.57 -53.77
CA ALA A 142 -8.23 -15.20 -52.84
C ALA A 142 -8.58 -13.97 -51.98
N ASP A 143 -9.24 -12.97 -52.56
CA ASP A 143 -9.75 -11.81 -51.82
C ASP A 143 -10.69 -12.25 -50.70
N ASN A 144 -11.67 -13.10 -51.02
CA ASN A 144 -12.62 -13.65 -50.05
C ASN A 144 -11.92 -14.43 -48.93
N VAL A 145 -10.89 -15.23 -49.25
CA VAL A 145 -10.10 -15.97 -48.25
C VAL A 145 -9.36 -15.01 -47.33
N VAL A 146 -8.77 -13.93 -47.86
CA VAL A 146 -8.10 -12.92 -47.04
C VAL A 146 -9.09 -12.18 -46.15
N THR A 147 -10.24 -11.74 -46.68
CA THR A 147 -11.29 -11.08 -45.90
C THR A 147 -11.80 -11.98 -44.77
N GLN A 148 -12.06 -13.26 -45.07
CA GLN A 148 -12.50 -14.24 -44.09
C GLN A 148 -11.44 -14.47 -42.99
N LEU A 149 -10.17 -14.58 -43.38
CA LEU A 149 -9.05 -14.75 -42.45
C LEU A 149 -8.93 -13.56 -41.49
N LEU A 150 -9.04 -12.33 -42.00
CA LEU A 150 -8.97 -11.12 -41.17
C LEU A 150 -10.17 -11.02 -40.21
N ALA A 151 -11.36 -11.39 -40.67
CA ALA A 151 -12.55 -11.46 -39.82
C ALA A 151 -12.39 -12.51 -38.70
N ASP A 152 -11.86 -13.70 -39.02
CA ASP A 152 -11.58 -14.74 -38.03
C ASP A 152 -10.46 -14.31 -37.05
N ALA A 153 -9.45 -13.58 -37.52
CA ALA A 153 -8.39 -13.03 -36.68
C ALA A 153 -8.92 -12.00 -35.67
N GLN A 154 -9.78 -11.07 -36.10
CA GLN A 154 -10.46 -10.13 -35.21
C GLN A 154 -11.35 -10.86 -34.21
N ARG A 155 -12.13 -11.84 -34.66
CA ARG A 155 -13.03 -12.61 -33.80
C ARG A 155 -12.25 -13.41 -32.75
N TYR A 156 -11.16 -14.06 -33.12
CA TYR A 156 -10.28 -14.78 -32.20
C TYR A 156 -9.62 -13.83 -31.19
N TYR A 157 -9.24 -12.63 -31.62
CA TYR A 157 -8.74 -11.61 -30.71
C TYR A 157 -9.81 -11.28 -29.65
N PHE A 158 -10.97 -10.76 -30.02
CA PHE A 158 -11.96 -10.32 -29.02
C PHE A 158 -12.62 -11.46 -28.23
N VAL A 159 -12.73 -12.65 -28.82
CA VAL A 159 -13.34 -13.83 -28.20
C VAL A 159 -12.39 -15.01 -28.33
N PRO A 160 -11.37 -15.12 -27.45
CA PRO A 160 -10.41 -16.22 -27.49
C PRO A 160 -11.09 -17.50 -27.00
N ALA A 161 -11.52 -18.32 -27.95
CA ALA A 161 -12.14 -19.61 -27.70
C ALA A 161 -11.49 -20.67 -28.60
N GLU A 162 -11.58 -21.93 -28.19
CA GLU A 162 -11.02 -23.02 -28.98
C GLU A 162 -11.66 -23.12 -30.37
N SER A 163 -12.95 -22.80 -30.48
CA SER A 163 -13.65 -22.76 -31.77
C SER A 163 -13.15 -21.64 -32.68
N THR A 164 -12.93 -20.44 -32.16
CA THR A 164 -12.42 -19.30 -32.95
C THR A 164 -10.95 -19.50 -33.34
N ARG A 165 -10.16 -20.16 -32.48
CA ARG A 165 -8.80 -20.59 -32.80
C ARG A 165 -8.75 -21.56 -33.97
N LYS A 166 -9.58 -22.62 -33.93
CA LYS A 166 -9.65 -23.61 -35.02
C LYS A 166 -10.13 -23.00 -36.33
N ASN A 167 -11.09 -22.08 -36.28
CA ASN A 167 -11.53 -21.36 -37.48
C ASN A 167 -10.39 -20.54 -38.09
N LEU A 168 -9.64 -19.80 -37.25
CA LEU A 168 -8.49 -19.03 -37.70
C LEU A 168 -7.39 -19.93 -38.30
N GLU A 169 -7.11 -21.08 -37.69
CA GLU A 169 -6.18 -22.08 -38.22
C GLU A 169 -6.65 -22.65 -39.57
N ALA A 170 -7.94 -22.95 -39.72
CA ALA A 170 -8.52 -23.42 -40.97
C ALA A 170 -8.44 -22.35 -42.08
N SER A 171 -8.86 -21.12 -41.80
CA SER A 171 -8.74 -20.00 -42.74
C SER A 171 -7.28 -19.72 -43.14
N THR A 172 -6.32 -19.96 -42.22
CA THR A 172 -4.88 -19.86 -42.52
C THR A 172 -4.41 -20.99 -43.45
N ALA A 173 -4.94 -22.21 -43.28
CA ALA A 173 -4.66 -23.32 -44.18
C ALA A 173 -5.24 -23.08 -45.58
N ASP A 174 -6.45 -22.53 -45.65
CA ASP A 174 -7.11 -22.16 -46.92
C ASP A 174 -6.31 -21.07 -47.65
N LEU A 175 -5.82 -20.05 -46.93
CA LEU A 175 -4.92 -19.05 -47.51
C LEU A 175 -3.66 -19.70 -48.09
N ARG A 176 -3.06 -20.66 -47.39
CA ARG A 176 -1.85 -21.35 -47.88
C ARG A 176 -2.13 -22.14 -49.17
N GLY A 177 -3.26 -22.84 -49.24
CA GLY A 177 -3.70 -23.53 -50.45
C GLY A 177 -3.98 -22.56 -51.62
N ALA A 178 -4.66 -21.45 -51.34
CA ALA A 178 -4.92 -20.42 -52.35
C ALA A 178 -3.64 -19.71 -52.82
N ALA A 179 -2.66 -19.53 -51.92
CA ALA A 179 -1.42 -18.81 -52.19
C ALA A 179 -0.52 -19.49 -53.24
N GLU A 180 -0.62 -20.81 -53.40
CA GLU A 180 0.11 -21.52 -54.45
C GLU A 180 -0.32 -21.08 -55.85
N ALA A 181 -1.62 -20.83 -56.01
CA ALA A 181 -2.26 -20.41 -57.26
C ALA A 181 -2.26 -18.89 -57.48
N LEU A 182 -1.80 -18.09 -56.50
CA LEU A 182 -1.71 -16.64 -56.61
C LEU A 182 -0.60 -16.19 -57.58
N PRO A 183 -0.76 -15.01 -58.21
CA PRO A 183 0.33 -14.32 -58.91
C PRO A 183 1.56 -14.13 -58.01
N SER A 184 2.77 -14.14 -58.60
CA SER A 184 4.03 -13.97 -57.87
C SER A 184 4.10 -12.67 -57.05
N THR A 185 3.38 -11.63 -57.46
CA THR A 185 3.28 -10.35 -56.74
C THR A 185 2.53 -10.46 -55.41
N LEU A 186 1.56 -11.39 -55.30
CA LEU A 186 0.71 -11.56 -54.12
C LEU A 186 1.24 -12.59 -53.12
N LYS A 187 2.08 -13.54 -53.57
CA LYS A 187 2.68 -14.56 -52.69
C LYS A 187 3.42 -13.98 -51.47
N PRO A 188 4.24 -12.92 -51.61
CA PRO A 188 4.92 -12.32 -50.45
C PRO A 188 3.95 -11.70 -49.44
N ALA A 189 2.85 -11.09 -49.91
CA ALA A 189 1.84 -10.50 -49.04
C ALA A 189 1.07 -11.58 -48.26
N ALA A 190 0.68 -12.67 -48.93
CA ALA A 190 0.06 -13.83 -48.27
C ALA A 190 0.98 -14.44 -47.20
N ALA A 191 2.28 -14.59 -47.49
CA ALA A 191 3.25 -15.12 -46.53
C ALA A 191 3.47 -14.18 -45.31
N ARG A 192 3.40 -12.85 -45.49
CA ARG A 192 3.43 -11.89 -44.37
C ARG A 192 2.17 -12.00 -43.52
N LEU A 193 0.99 -12.05 -44.16
CA LEU A 193 -0.27 -12.19 -43.46
C LEU A 193 -0.33 -13.47 -42.62
N GLU A 194 0.10 -14.60 -43.19
CA GLU A 194 0.23 -15.87 -42.47
C GLU A 194 1.14 -15.74 -41.25
N ARG A 195 2.27 -15.03 -41.37
CA ARG A 195 3.18 -14.78 -40.25
C ARG A 195 2.53 -13.97 -39.13
N HIS A 196 1.84 -12.87 -39.46
CA HIS A 196 1.15 -12.05 -38.46
C HIS A 196 0.04 -12.83 -37.75
N VAL A 197 -0.70 -13.67 -38.47
CA VAL A 197 -1.72 -14.55 -37.87
C VAL A 197 -1.08 -15.61 -36.98
N ALA A 198 0.04 -16.21 -37.39
CA ALA A 198 0.78 -17.16 -36.55
C ALA A 198 1.31 -16.51 -35.27
N ASP A 199 1.78 -15.27 -35.34
CA ASP A 199 2.22 -14.51 -34.17
C ASP A 199 1.04 -14.20 -33.25
N LEU A 200 -0.13 -13.87 -33.80
CA LEU A 200 -1.37 -13.70 -33.03
C LEU A 200 -1.79 -14.99 -32.31
N LEU A 201 -1.77 -16.13 -33.01
CA LEU A 201 -2.09 -17.45 -32.45
C LEU A 201 -1.16 -17.83 -31.29
N ARG A 202 0.11 -17.42 -31.34
CA ARG A 202 1.08 -17.63 -30.25
C ARG A 202 0.92 -16.65 -29.09
N ALA A 203 0.62 -15.38 -29.38
CA ALA A 203 0.59 -14.32 -28.39
C ALA A 203 -0.68 -14.31 -27.53
N ARG A 204 -1.88 -14.50 -28.11
CA ARG A 204 -3.15 -14.42 -27.37
C ARG A 204 -3.25 -15.40 -26.20
N PRO A 205 -2.84 -16.68 -26.31
CA PRO A 205 -2.90 -17.59 -25.17
C PRO A 205 -2.02 -17.15 -23.99
N GLN A 206 -0.83 -16.58 -24.28
CA GLN A 206 0.07 -16.09 -23.23
C GLN A 206 -0.53 -14.90 -22.50
N GLU A 207 -1.11 -13.96 -23.24
CA GLU A 207 -1.84 -12.82 -22.67
C GLU A 207 -2.97 -13.28 -21.76
N GLN A 208 -3.80 -14.23 -22.22
CA GLN A 208 -4.91 -14.77 -21.43
C GLN A 208 -4.41 -15.39 -20.11
N VAL A 209 -3.33 -16.19 -20.16
CA VAL A 209 -2.74 -16.79 -18.96
C VAL A 209 -2.25 -15.72 -17.97
N TYR A 210 -1.61 -14.64 -18.45
CA TYR A 210 -1.17 -13.56 -17.56
C TYR A 210 -2.34 -12.75 -17.02
N PHE A 211 -3.35 -12.47 -17.84
CA PHE A 211 -4.56 -11.76 -17.42
C PHE A 211 -5.29 -12.52 -16.31
N ASP A 212 -5.49 -13.83 -16.49
CA ASP A 212 -6.13 -14.67 -15.48
C ASP A 212 -5.33 -14.70 -14.18
N ARG A 213 -4.00 -14.75 -14.26
CA ARG A 213 -3.11 -14.67 -13.09
C ARG A 213 -3.20 -13.32 -12.39
N VAL A 214 -3.23 -12.20 -13.12
CA VAL A 214 -3.39 -10.86 -12.53
C VAL A 214 -4.71 -10.77 -11.75
N ARG A 215 -5.80 -11.34 -12.28
CA ARG A 215 -7.12 -11.34 -11.61
C ARG A 215 -7.19 -12.26 -10.40
N LEU A 216 -6.51 -13.40 -10.44
CA LEU A 216 -6.49 -14.35 -9.33
C LEU A 216 -5.55 -13.92 -8.20
N HIS A 217 -4.55 -13.11 -8.52
CA HIS A 217 -3.57 -12.62 -7.55
C HIS A 217 -4.09 -11.38 -6.83
N ASP A 218 -4.86 -11.60 -5.77
CA ASP A 218 -5.42 -10.55 -4.94
C ASP A 218 -4.47 -10.19 -3.77
N ALA A 219 -3.90 -8.98 -3.83
CA ALA A 219 -3.06 -8.44 -2.76
C ALA A 219 -3.87 -7.66 -1.71
N GLY A 220 -5.13 -7.31 -2.02
CA GLY A 220 -6.03 -6.54 -1.16
C GLY A 220 -6.28 -7.16 0.22
N PRO A 221 -6.61 -8.47 0.33
CA PRO A 221 -6.83 -9.15 1.61
C PRO A 221 -5.62 -9.10 2.54
N ARG A 222 -4.40 -9.09 2.00
CA ARG A 222 -3.16 -9.00 2.78
C ARG A 222 -3.02 -7.61 3.41
N VAL A 223 -3.26 -6.56 2.62
CA VAL A 223 -3.29 -5.16 3.10
C VAL A 223 -4.39 -4.96 4.14
N ALA A 224 -5.59 -5.50 3.89
CA ALA A 224 -6.72 -5.41 4.81
C ALA A 224 -6.44 -6.16 6.13
N THR A 225 -5.70 -7.27 6.07
CA THR A 225 -5.30 -8.02 7.26
C THR A 225 -4.26 -7.26 8.07
N LEU A 226 -3.19 -6.77 7.44
CA LEU A 226 -2.20 -5.91 8.11
C LEU A 226 -2.84 -4.66 8.71
N THR A 227 -3.76 -4.01 7.98
CA THR A 227 -4.51 -2.84 8.47
C THR A 227 -5.31 -3.16 9.74
N ARG A 228 -5.96 -4.33 9.80
CA ARG A 228 -6.72 -4.77 10.98
C ARG A 228 -5.79 -5.11 12.15
N GLU A 229 -4.66 -5.75 11.89
CA GLU A 229 -3.66 -6.06 12.93
C GLU A 229 -3.06 -4.78 13.51
N LEU A 230 -2.71 -3.80 12.67
CA LEU A 230 -2.19 -2.51 13.10
C LEU A 230 -3.21 -1.73 13.94
N ARG A 231 -4.50 -1.75 13.54
CA ARG A 231 -5.60 -1.17 14.33
C ARG A 231 -5.68 -1.79 15.73
N ARG A 232 -5.67 -3.12 15.80
CA ARG A 232 -5.71 -3.85 17.07
C ARG A 232 -4.52 -3.52 17.96
N GLU A 233 -3.33 -3.43 17.39
CA GLU A 233 -2.11 -3.05 18.11
C GLU A 233 -2.22 -1.62 18.67
N LEU A 234 -2.72 -0.68 17.87
CA LEU A 234 -2.94 0.69 18.31
C LEU A 234 -3.93 0.76 19.48
N ASP A 235 -5.07 0.08 19.37
CA ASP A 235 -6.10 0.05 20.43
C ASP A 235 -5.53 -0.54 21.74
N GLN A 236 -4.73 -1.60 21.64
CA GLN A 236 -4.05 -2.20 22.78
C GLN A 236 -3.05 -1.25 23.44
N ASN A 237 -2.25 -0.54 22.64
CA ASN A 237 -1.28 0.43 23.13
C ASN A 237 -1.96 1.63 23.79
N GLN A 238 -3.09 2.09 23.26
CA GLN A 238 -3.90 3.16 23.86
C GLN A 238 -4.48 2.70 25.21
N LEU A 239 -5.08 1.50 25.27
CA LEU A 239 -5.63 0.96 26.50
C LEU A 239 -4.55 0.80 27.60
N GLN A 240 -3.35 0.37 27.24
CA GLN A 240 -2.23 0.28 28.18
C GLN A 240 -1.81 1.66 28.72
N ARG A 241 -1.73 2.68 27.84
CA ARG A 241 -1.43 4.06 28.24
C ARG A 241 -2.49 4.62 29.18
N ASP A 242 -3.76 4.39 28.89
CA ASP A 242 -4.87 4.87 29.73
C ASP A 242 -4.91 4.17 31.09
N ARG A 243 -4.64 2.86 31.14
CA ARG A 243 -4.46 2.13 32.40
C ARG A 243 -3.30 2.71 33.23
N HIS A 244 -2.17 3.01 32.59
CA HIS A 244 -1.03 3.59 33.28
C HIS A 244 -1.33 4.99 33.85
N ARG A 245 -2.03 5.84 33.07
CA ARG A 245 -2.51 7.14 33.54
C ARG A 245 -3.46 7.01 34.72
N ALA A 246 -4.37 6.04 34.68
CA ALA A 246 -5.28 5.76 35.78
C ALA A 246 -4.53 5.31 37.05
N TYR A 247 -3.54 4.43 36.92
CA TYR A 247 -2.69 4.01 38.04
C TYR A 247 -1.88 5.17 38.63
N LEU A 248 -1.29 6.03 37.79
CA LEU A 248 -0.58 7.21 38.25
C LEU A 248 -1.51 8.18 38.98
N ALA A 249 -2.71 8.45 38.43
CA ALA A 249 -3.70 9.29 39.09
C ALA A 249 -4.10 8.72 40.46
N ALA A 250 -4.39 7.42 40.53
CA ALA A 250 -4.69 6.74 41.79
C ALA A 250 -3.52 6.82 42.79
N TYR A 251 -2.29 6.67 42.32
CA TYR A 251 -1.08 6.80 43.13
C TYR A 251 -0.88 8.23 43.65
N PHE A 252 -1.09 9.26 42.82
CA PHE A 252 -1.07 10.66 43.25
C PHE A 252 -2.14 10.95 44.30
N CYS A 253 -3.37 10.45 44.12
CA CYS A 253 -4.42 10.57 45.13
C CYS A 253 -4.01 9.92 46.45
N ALA A 254 -3.43 8.71 46.41
CA ALA A 254 -2.94 8.02 47.62
C ALA A 254 -1.83 8.81 48.33
N LEU A 255 -0.88 9.39 47.58
CA LEU A 255 0.17 10.24 48.13
C LEU A 255 -0.39 11.50 48.78
N LEU A 256 -1.38 12.15 48.17
CA LEU A 256 -2.02 13.34 48.74
C LEU A 256 -2.74 13.02 50.06
N VAL A 257 -3.44 11.89 50.13
CA VAL A 257 -4.09 11.42 51.36
C VAL A 257 -3.04 11.15 52.45
N LEU A 258 -1.93 10.50 52.11
CA LEU A 258 -0.84 10.24 53.06
C LEU A 258 -0.17 11.53 53.55
N ALA A 259 0.08 12.49 52.65
CA ALA A 259 0.65 13.78 53.00
C ALA A 259 -0.28 14.58 53.92
N ALA A 260 -1.58 14.61 53.62
CA ALA A 260 -2.58 15.24 54.48
C ALA A 260 -2.63 14.59 55.88
N TYR A 261 -2.54 13.26 55.96
CA TYR A 261 -2.46 12.54 57.23
C TYR A 261 -1.21 12.91 58.04
N LEU A 262 -0.03 12.96 57.39
CA LEU A 262 1.22 13.34 58.05
C LEU A 262 1.18 14.79 58.55
N ALA A 263 0.66 15.72 57.74
CA ALA A 263 0.48 17.11 58.14
C ALA A 263 -0.45 17.22 59.37
N ALA A 264 -1.59 16.53 59.35
CA ALA A 264 -2.52 16.49 60.48
C ALA A 264 -1.91 15.87 61.75
N ARG A 265 -1.02 14.89 61.60
CA ARG A 265 -0.30 14.28 62.72
C ARG A 265 0.74 15.21 63.32
N LEU A 266 1.46 15.98 62.50
CA LEU A 266 2.47 16.94 62.95
C LEU A 266 1.83 18.08 63.75
N THR A 267 0.73 18.65 63.26
CA THR A 267 0.01 19.73 63.97
C THR A 267 -0.54 19.27 65.33
N ARG A 268 -1.05 18.04 65.43
CA ARG A 268 -1.48 17.44 66.72
C ARG A 268 -0.32 17.30 67.70
N ARG A 269 0.88 16.95 67.23
CA ARG A 269 2.07 16.84 68.10
C ARG A 269 2.50 18.21 68.63
N GLU A 270 2.51 19.24 67.79
CA GLU A 270 2.85 20.60 68.25
C GLU A 270 1.85 21.13 69.29
N LEU A 271 0.55 20.86 69.11
CA LEU A 271 -0.46 21.19 70.10
C LEU A 271 -0.21 20.50 71.44
N ALA A 272 0.12 19.20 71.42
CA ALA A 272 0.42 18.44 72.64
C ALA A 272 1.67 18.99 73.38
N VAL A 273 2.71 19.41 72.66
CA VAL A 273 3.90 20.01 73.27
C VAL A 273 3.56 21.38 73.88
N ARG A 274 2.77 22.21 73.19
CA ARG A 274 2.33 23.51 73.72
C ARG A 274 1.51 23.36 74.99
N GLU A 275 0.65 22.34 75.08
CA GLU A 275 -0.11 22.05 76.30
C GLU A 275 0.80 21.67 77.48
N ILE A 276 1.85 20.86 77.25
CA ILE A 276 2.81 20.48 78.30
C ILE A 276 3.60 21.70 78.77
N THR A 277 4.10 22.52 77.84
CA THR A 277 4.82 23.75 78.18
C THR A 277 3.93 24.72 78.96
N ALA A 278 2.65 24.86 78.60
CA ALA A 278 1.69 25.69 79.32
C ALA A 278 1.39 25.18 80.74
N ARG A 279 1.38 23.85 80.95
CA ARG A 279 1.25 23.25 82.29
C ARG A 279 2.50 23.42 83.14
N ALA A 280 3.68 23.36 82.53
CA ALA A 280 4.94 23.58 83.23
C ALA A 280 5.08 25.05 83.69
N THR A 281 4.67 26.02 82.86
CA THR A 281 4.67 27.43 83.26
C THR A 281 3.58 27.77 84.28
N SER A 282 2.39 27.13 84.23
CA SER A 282 1.38 27.34 85.27
C SER A 282 1.75 26.71 86.61
N ALA A 283 2.45 25.57 86.61
CA ALA A 283 3.00 24.96 87.83
C ALA A 283 4.09 25.85 88.46
N ALA A 284 5.01 26.39 87.66
CA ALA A 284 6.04 27.34 88.12
C ALA A 284 5.45 28.66 88.64
N GLY A 285 4.25 29.06 88.18
CA GLY A 285 3.53 30.22 88.71
C GLY A 285 2.78 29.96 90.03
N SER A 286 2.63 28.70 90.44
CA SER A 286 1.94 28.31 91.68
C SER A 286 2.87 28.05 92.87
N GLU A 287 4.16 27.80 92.62
CA GLU A 287 5.20 27.88 93.64
C GLU A 287 5.73 29.32 93.71
N GLY A 288 5.10 30.13 94.54
CA GLY A 288 5.60 31.45 94.88
C GLY A 288 6.99 31.36 95.52
N LEU A 289 8.02 31.67 94.74
CA LEU A 289 9.29 32.19 95.24
C LEU A 289 9.44 33.64 94.78
N PRO A 290 9.89 34.55 95.68
CA PRO A 290 9.92 35.98 95.43
C PRO A 290 10.90 36.33 94.31
N VAL A 291 10.41 37.21 93.43
CA VAL A 291 11.18 37.90 92.39
C VAL A 291 12.32 38.69 93.03
N GLU A 292 13.56 38.29 92.77
CA GLU A 292 14.73 39.16 92.93
C GLU A 292 15.00 39.85 91.57
N PRO A 293 15.00 41.19 91.50
CA PRO A 293 15.18 41.92 90.25
C PRO A 293 16.67 41.97 89.90
N ILE A 294 17.09 41.19 88.91
CA ILE A 294 18.43 41.32 88.30
C ILE A 294 18.32 42.17 87.03
N LEU A 295 19.03 43.30 87.12
CA LEU A 295 19.31 44.36 86.14
C LEU A 295 19.40 43.95 84.65
N PRO A 296 19.04 44.87 83.74
CA PRO A 296 19.30 44.72 82.31
C PRO A 296 20.78 45.00 81.97
N PRO A 297 21.40 44.23 81.06
CA PRO A 297 22.58 44.67 80.35
C PRO A 297 22.23 45.20 78.93
N PRO A 298 23.15 45.97 78.34
CA PRO A 298 22.84 47.16 77.54
C PRO A 298 22.67 46.92 76.04
N SER A 299 22.04 47.93 75.44
CA SER A 299 22.00 48.30 74.03
C SER A 299 23.30 47.96 73.28
N GLY A 300 23.20 47.06 72.30
CA GLY A 300 24.26 46.75 71.35
C GLY A 300 23.72 46.85 69.92
N THR A 301 24.23 47.83 69.20
CA THR A 301 23.86 48.29 67.86
C THR A 301 24.14 47.28 66.73
N ALA A 302 23.24 47.30 65.73
CA ALA A 302 23.47 47.26 64.28
C ALA A 302 24.71 46.56 63.71
N HIS A 303 24.51 45.63 62.77
CA HIS A 303 24.92 45.80 61.36
C HIS A 303 24.44 44.65 60.45
N SER A 304 23.88 45.03 59.30
CA SER A 304 23.72 44.26 58.05
C SER A 304 25.09 43.82 57.50
N PRO A 305 25.20 42.86 56.56
CA PRO A 305 24.56 42.85 55.23
C PRO A 305 23.58 41.69 54.99
#